data_AF-A0A925KF62-F1
#
_entry.id   AF-A0A925KF62-F1
#
_cell.length_a   1.000
_cell.length_b   1.000
_cell.length_c   1.000
_cell.angle_alpha   90.00
_cell.angle_beta   90.00
_cell.angle_gamma   90.00
#
_symmetry.space_group_name_H-M   'P 1'
#
loop_
_entity.id
_entity.type
_entity.pdbx_description
1 polymer ?
#
loop_
_entity_poly.entity_id
_entity_poly.type
_entity_poly.pdbx_seq_one_letter_code
_entity_poly.pdbx_strand_id
1 'polypeptide(L)'
;MSVVSIGALLLLILLLLLTGGVWIAMALAIVGWVGQFFFTTTPPGKNLFTAFWETTASWELAALPLFIWMGEILFRTKLSE
;
A
#
# COMPACT_ATOMS: atom_id res chain seq x y z
N MET A 1 -3.36 -27.54 1.40
CA MET A 1 -2.42 -27.16 2.47
C MET A 1 -3.21 -26.53 3.60
N SER A 2 -2.84 -26.77 4.86
CA SER A 2 -3.48 -26.07 5.97
C SER A 2 -3.13 -24.58 5.93
N VAL A 3 -3.99 -23.72 6.47
CA VAL A 3 -3.75 -22.27 6.52
C VAL A 3 -2.44 -21.94 7.23
N VAL A 4 -2.11 -22.72 8.28
CA VAL A 4 -0.85 -22.58 9.02
C VAL A 4 0.36 -22.86 8.13
N SER A 5 0.32 -23.90 7.29
CA SER A 5 1.41 -24.21 6.36
C SER A 5 1.60 -23.11 5.30
N ILE A 6 0.51 -22.51 4.82
CA ILE A 6 0.57 -21.41 3.84
C ILE A 6 1.17 -20.16 4.50
N GLY A 7 0.69 -19.80 5.69
CA GLY A 7 1.20 -18.66 6.45
C GLY A 7 2.69 -18.80 6.79
N ALA A 8 3.12 -19.99 7.22
CA ALA A 8 4.53 -20.26 7.52
C ALA A 8 5.43 -20.11 6.29
N LEU A 9 4.98 -20.60 5.12
CA LEU A 9 5.73 -20.48 3.88
C LEU A 9 5.87 -19.02 3.42
N LEU A 10 4.79 -18.24 3.44
CA LEU A 10 4.84 -16.82 3.08
C LEU A 10 5.71 -16.00 4.05
N LEU A 11 5.64 -16.31 5.35
CA LEU A 11 6.48 -15.68 6.37
C LEU A 11 7.97 -15.99 6.16
N LEU A 12 8.30 -17.24 5.82
CA LEU A 12 9.68 -17.62 5.50
C LEU A 12 10.22 -16.83 4.31
N ILE A 13 9.44 -16.72 3.23
CA ILE A 13 9.81 -15.93 2.04
C ILE A 13 10.02 -14.46 2.42
N LEU A 14 9.14 -13.89 3.24
CA LEU A 14 9.28 -12.50 3.71
C LEU A 14 10.58 -12.30 4.49
N LEU A 15 10.91 -13.19 5.42
CA LEU A 15 12.15 -13.12 6.20
C LEU A 15 13.39 -13.27 5.32
N LEU A 16 13.37 -14.14 4.31
CA LEU A 16 14.47 -14.26 3.34
C LEU A 16 14.69 -12.97 2.56
N LEU A 17 13.62 -12.31 2.11
CA LEU A 17 13.73 -11.03 1.39
C LEU A 17 14.26 -9.91 2.30
N LEU A 18 13.79 -9.83 3.54
CA LEU A 18 14.26 -8.83 4.50
C LEU A 18 15.73 -9.05 4.90
N THR A 19 16.13 -10.31 5.16
CA THR A 19 17.53 -10.65 5.46
C THR A 19 18.45 -10.43 4.25
N GLY A 20 17.92 -10.57 3.03
CA GLY A 20 18.61 -10.20 1.79
C GLY A 20 18.73 -8.68 1.55
N GLY A 21 18.23 -7.83 2.46
CA GLY A 21 18.34 -6.38 2.35
C GLY A 21 17.34 -5.73 1.39
N VAL A 22 16.29 -6.46 0.97
CA VAL A 22 15.25 -5.91 0.10
C VAL A 22 14.40 -4.91 0.89
N TRP A 23 14.06 -3.79 0.26
CA TRP A 23 13.20 -2.78 0.87
C TRP A 23 11.82 -3.36 1.24
N ILE A 24 11.29 -2.98 2.41
CA ILE A 24 10.11 -3.61 3.02
C ILE A 24 8.90 -3.60 2.08
N ALA A 25 8.60 -2.49 1.40
CA ALA A 25 7.43 -2.46 0.53
C ALA A 25 7.60 -3.33 -0.73
N MET A 26 8.82 -3.44 -1.28
CA MET A 26 9.09 -4.37 -2.37
C MET A 26 8.95 -5.82 -1.89
N ALA A 27 9.44 -6.13 -0.68
CA ALA A 27 9.30 -7.46 -0.10
C ALA A 27 7.82 -7.84 0.10
N LEU A 28 6.99 -6.93 0.64
CA LEU A 28 5.56 -7.14 0.82
C LEU A 28 4.82 -7.32 -0.51
N ALA A 29 5.16 -6.54 -1.53
CA ALA A 29 4.58 -6.66 -2.86
C ALA A 29 4.90 -8.02 -3.50
N ILE A 30 6.15 -8.49 -3.38
CA ILE A 30 6.59 -9.78 -3.90
C ILE A 30 5.89 -10.93 -3.16
N VAL A 31 5.85 -10.90 -1.83
CA VAL A 31 5.20 -11.94 -1.02
C VAL A 31 3.69 -11.99 -1.30
N GLY A 32 3.04 -10.84 -1.44
CA GLY A 32 1.63 -10.75 -1.84
C GLY A 32 1.38 -11.32 -3.22
N TRP A 33 2.25 -11.01 -4.20
CA TRP A 33 2.17 -11.56 -5.55
C TRP A 33 2.34 -13.09 -5.56
N VAL A 34 3.35 -13.60 -4.85
CA VAL A 34 3.60 -15.06 -4.70
C VAL A 34 2.40 -15.73 -4.04
N GLY A 35 1.86 -15.15 -2.98
CA GLY A 35 0.67 -15.67 -2.30
C GLY A 35 -0.54 -15.78 -3.24
N GLN A 36 -0.81 -14.74 -4.02
CA GLN A 36 -1.93 -14.77 -4.96
C GLN A 36 -1.68 -15.70 -6.15
N PHE A 37 -0.46 -15.74 -6.69
CA PHE A 37 -0.13 -16.57 -7.86
C PHE A 37 -0.25 -18.08 -7.57
N PHE A 38 0.19 -18.53 -6.39
CA PHE A 38 0.20 -19.95 -6.05
C PHE A 38 -1.09 -20.43 -5.36
N PHE A 39 -1.78 -19.57 -4.61
CA PHE A 39 -2.91 -19.98 -3.77
C PHE A 39 -4.27 -19.43 -4.20
N THR A 40 -4.31 -18.53 -5.20
CA THR A 40 -5.57 -17.90 -5.65
C THR A 40 -5.75 -18.01 -7.16
N THR A 41 -7.00 -18.02 -7.64
CA THR A 41 -7.36 -18.03 -9.06
C THR A 41 -7.56 -16.64 -9.65
N THR A 42 -7.61 -15.59 -8.80
CA THR A 42 -7.78 -14.22 -9.25
C THR A 42 -6.48 -13.67 -9.84
N PRO A 43 -6.56 -12.82 -10.88
CA PRO A 43 -5.37 -12.32 -11.56
C PRO A 43 -4.53 -11.45 -10.60
N PRO A 44 -3.31 -11.89 -10.22
CA PRO A 44 -2.52 -11.23 -9.19
C PRO A 44 -2.10 -9.81 -9.60
N GLY A 45 -1.82 -9.60 -10.89
CA GLY A 45 -1.42 -8.29 -11.41
C GLY A 45 -2.51 -7.21 -11.26
N LYS A 46 -3.78 -7.58 -11.44
CA LYS A 46 -4.90 -6.63 -11.28
C LYS A 46 -5.05 -6.19 -9.83
N ASN A 47 -5.00 -7.16 -8.90
CA ASN A 47 -5.19 -6.90 -7.47
C ASN A 47 -4.04 -6.07 -6.88
N LEU A 48 -2.80 -6.35 -7.30
CA LEU A 48 -1.65 -5.54 -6.90
C LEU A 48 -1.73 -4.12 -7.45
N PHE A 49 -2.11 -3.95 -8.72
CA PHE A 49 -2.27 -2.63 -9.30
C PHE A 49 -3.35 -1.81 -8.57
N THR A 50 -4.49 -2.42 -8.26
CA THR A 50 -5.55 -1.73 -7.49
C THR A 50 -5.08 -1.37 -6.09
N ALA A 51 -4.35 -2.25 -5.39
CA ALA A 51 -3.81 -1.96 -4.07
C ALA A 51 -2.80 -0.79 -4.10
N PHE A 52 -1.90 -0.76 -5.08
CA PHE A 52 -0.97 0.37 -5.26
C PHE A 52 -1.67 1.68 -5.63
N TRP A 53 -2.73 1.60 -6.43
CA TRP A 53 -3.54 2.77 -6.75
C TRP A 53 -4.25 3.31 -5.52
N GLU A 54 -4.86 2.45 -4.71
CA GLU A 54 -5.56 2.85 -3.48
C GLU A 54 -4.64 3.51 -2.45
N THR A 55 -3.39 3.06 -2.31
CA THR A 55 -2.42 3.70 -1.40
C THR A 55 -1.97 5.07 -1.88
N THR A 56 -1.93 5.29 -3.19
CA THR A 56 -1.53 6.58 -3.79
C THR A 56 -2.70 7.56 -3.88
N ALA A 57 -3.91 7.04 -4.12
CA ALA A 57 -5.15 7.80 -4.16
C ALA A 57 -5.76 7.95 -2.75
N SER A 58 -4.93 8.20 -1.73
CA SER A 58 -5.43 8.36 -0.37
C SER A 58 -6.06 9.74 -0.19
N TRP A 59 -7.20 9.77 0.50
CA TRP A 59 -7.87 11.02 0.86
C TRP A 59 -7.03 11.89 1.81
N GLU A 60 -6.10 11.27 2.54
CA GLU A 60 -5.14 11.97 3.39
C GLU A 60 -4.19 12.85 2.57
N LEU A 61 -3.73 12.37 1.40
CA LEU A 61 -2.92 13.18 0.48
C LEU A 61 -3.73 14.34 -0.12
N ALA A 62 -5.04 14.18 -0.28
CA ALA A 62 -5.94 15.23 -0.74
C ALA A 62 -6.21 16.31 0.33
N ALA A 63 -6.02 16.00 1.62
CA ALA A 63 -6.21 16.96 2.70
C ALA A 63 -5.20 18.12 2.65
N LEU A 64 -3.96 17.87 2.18
CA LEU A 64 -2.91 18.89 2.13
C LEU A 64 -3.23 20.03 1.13
N PRO A 65 -3.64 19.77 -0.13
CA PRO A 65 -4.16 20.80 -1.03
C PRO A 65 -5.37 21.55 -0.48
N LEU A 66 -6.32 20.84 0.14
CA LEU A 66 -7.51 21.45 0.76
C LEU A 66 -7.14 22.38 1.93
N PHE A 67 -6.14 22.01 2.71
CA PHE A 67 -5.64 22.83 3.81
C PHE A 67 -5.00 24.12 3.29
N ILE A 68 -4.19 24.04 2.22
CA ILE A 68 -3.62 25.21 1.55
C ILE A 68 -4.74 26.10 0.99
N TRP A 69 -5.73 25.50 0.34
CA TRP A 69 -6.85 26.23 -0.26
C TRP A 69 -7.70 26.97 0.78
N MET A 70 -8.03 26.30 1.89
CA MET A 70 -8.72 26.92 3.03
C MET A 70 -7.92 28.10 3.58
N GLY A 71 -6.60 27.94 3.75
CA GLY A 71 -5.71 29.01 4.21
C GLY A 71 -5.72 30.23 3.28
N GLU A 72 -5.73 30.00 1.97
CA GLU A 72 -5.79 31.07 0.97
C GLU A 72 -7.14 31.81 0.99
N ILE A 73 -8.27 31.11 1.20
CA ILE A 73 -9.58 31.75 1.38
C ILE A 73 -9.59 32.63 2.63
N LEU A 74 -9.14 32.10 3.77
CA LEU A 74 -9.07 32.85 5.04
C LEU A 74 -8.22 34.12 4.91
N PHE A 75 -7.08 34.01 4.21
CA PHE A 75 -6.19 35.15 3.97
C PHE A 75 -6.82 36.20 3.04
N ARG A 76 -7.43 35.78 1.92
CA ARG A 76 -8.02 36.70 0.94
C ARG A 76 -9.31 37.35 1.41
N THR A 77 -10.06 36.70 2.30
CA THR A 77 -11.34 37.21 2.82
C THR A 77 -11.19 38.07 4.07
N LYS A 78 -9.99 38.20 4.64
CA LYS A 78 -9.73 38.95 5.90
C LYS A 78 -10.63 38.53 7.06
N LEU A 79 -11.14 37.29 7.05
CA LEU A 79 -12.05 36.74 8.08
C LEU A 79 -11.38 36.57 9.46
N SER A 80 -10.06 36.80 9.53
CA SER A 80 -9.23 36.76 10.74
C SER A 80 -8.94 38.14 11.32
N GLU A 81 -9.41 39.23 10.70
CA GLU A 81 -9.53 40.56 11.31
C GLU A 81 -10.87 40.65 12.05
#